data_AF-A0A9P6VK70-F1
#
_entry.id   AF-A0A9P6VK70-F1
#
_cell.length_a   1.000
_cell.length_b   1.000
_cell.length_c   1.000
_cell.angle_alpha   90.00
_cell.angle_beta   90.00
_cell.angle_gamma   90.00
#
_symmetry.space_group_name_H-M   'P 1'
#
loop_
_entity.id
_entity.type
_entity.pdbx_description
1 polymer ?
#
loop_
_entity_poly.entity_id
_entity_poly.type
_entity_poly.pdbx_seq_one_letter_code
_entity_poly.pdbx_strand_id
1 'polypeptide(L)' 'MTFETTMNTYGTFAFSGDAVQWSVASISRPNLSAWLVCANQQLFVNLGAYDYMTPVGCADETIHYYNGATAVDKREVR' A
#
# COMPACT_ATOMS: atom_id res chain seq x y z
N MET A 1 -4.61 -8.67 -17.67
CA MET A 1 -4.83 -7.46 -16.85
C MET A 1 -4.35 -6.28 -17.66
N THR A 2 -5.23 -5.31 -17.90
CA THR A 2 -4.91 -4.06 -18.61
C THR A 2 -5.03 -2.92 -17.61
N PHE A 3 -4.12 -1.95 -17.67
CA PHE A 3 -4.19 -0.76 -16.84
C PHE A 3 -4.94 0.34 -17.57
N GLU A 4 -5.80 1.05 -16.85
CA GLU A 4 -6.47 2.25 -17.36
C GLU A 4 -5.44 3.38 -17.48
N THR A 5 -5.44 4.07 -18.62
CA THR A 5 -4.61 5.28 -18.83
C THR A 5 -5.29 6.54 -18.30
N THR A 6 -6.60 6.46 -18.03
CA THR A 6 -7.37 7.55 -17.43
C THR A 6 -7.30 7.44 -15.92
N MET A 7 -6.85 8.50 -15.26
CA MET A 7 -6.80 8.56 -13.80
C MET A 7 -8.22 8.46 -13.23
N ASN A 8 -8.43 7.54 -12.29
CA ASN A 8 -9.69 7.50 -11.55
C ASN A 8 -9.79 8.69 -10.58
N THR A 9 -11.02 9.11 -10.26
CA THR A 9 -11.29 10.20 -9.30
C THR A 9 -11.73 9.67 -7.92
N TYR A 10 -11.59 8.37 -7.68
CA TYR A 10 -12.07 7.72 -6.47
C TYR A 10 -10.96 7.61 -5.42
N GLY A 11 -11.06 8.50 -4.43
CA GLY A 11 -10.10 8.61 -3.34
C GLY A 11 -8.90 9.50 -3.69
N THR A 12 -8.08 9.73 -2.68
CA THR A 12 -6.98 10.68 -2.70
C THR A 12 -5.73 10.01 -2.14
N PHE A 13 -4.62 10.15 -2.87
CA PHE A 13 -3.30 9.78 -2.38
C PHE A 13 -2.63 10.97 -1.70
N ALA A 14 -1.93 10.71 -0.61
CA ALA A 14 -1.12 11.69 0.11
C ALA A 14 0.15 11.05 0.66
N PHE A 15 1.14 11.87 1.00
CA PHE A 15 2.30 11.44 1.77
C PHE A 15 2.20 11.96 3.20
N SER A 16 2.56 11.12 4.17
CA SER A 16 2.77 11.52 5.56
C SER A 16 4.14 11.04 6.00
N GLY A 17 5.10 11.98 6.14
CA GLY A 17 6.51 11.62 6.22
C GLY A 17 6.95 10.90 4.94
N ASP A 18 7.37 9.65 5.08
CA ASP A 18 7.75 8.79 3.95
C ASP A 18 6.67 7.80 3.50
N ALA A 19 5.56 7.70 4.24
CA ALA A 19 4.50 6.74 3.97
C ALA A 19 3.50 7.24 2.92
N VAL A 20 3.12 6.36 2.00
CA VAL A 20 1.99 6.58 1.08
C VAL A 20 0.69 6.27 1.80
N GLN A 21 -0.23 7.23 1.76
CA GLN A 21 -1.58 7.14 2.32
C GLN A 21 -2.64 7.19 1.23
N TRP A 22 -3.76 6.53 1.48
CA TRP A 22 -4.96 6.65 0.66
C TRP A 22 -6.21 6.82 1.53
N SER A 23 -7.09 7.74 1.12
CA SER A 23 -8.38 7.99 1.78
C SER A 23 -9.48 8.31 0.78
N VAL A 24 -10.74 8.13 1.19
CA VAL A 24 -11.92 8.57 0.45
C VAL A 24 -13.01 8.95 1.45
N ALA A 25 -13.80 9.98 1.14
CA ALA A 25 -14.78 10.52 2.10
C ALA A 25 -15.85 9.50 2.54
N SER A 26 -16.14 8.50 1.71
CA SER A 26 -17.16 7.48 2.00
C SER A 26 -16.67 6.31 2.84
N ILE A 27 -15.36 6.21 3.14
CA ILE A 27 -14.79 5.09 3.90
C ILE A 27 -13.88 5.63 5.01
N SER A 28 -14.24 5.35 6.26
CA SER A 28 -13.36 5.56 7.41
C SER A 28 -12.49 4.34 7.64
N ARG A 29 -11.20 4.56 7.91
CA ARG A 29 -10.20 3.50 8.13
C ARG A 29 -9.36 3.82 9.37
N PRO A 30 -8.94 2.81 10.15
CA PRO A 30 -8.10 3.03 11.33
C PRO A 30 -6.66 3.43 10.97
N ASN A 31 -6.16 3.03 9.79
CA ASN A 31 -4.83 3.40 9.31
C ASN A 31 -4.87 3.69 7.80
N LEU A 32 -4.60 4.94 7.40
CA LEU A 32 -4.60 5.35 6.00
C LEU A 32 -3.39 4.82 5.21
N SER A 33 -2.32 4.43 5.92
CA SER A 33 -1.08 3.88 5.36
C SER A 33 -1.10 2.35 5.24
N ALA A 34 -2.20 1.67 5.59
CA ALA A 34 -2.28 0.21 5.53
C ALA A 34 -2.60 -0.30 4.12
N TRP A 35 -1.83 -1.28 3.64
CA TRP A 35 -1.96 -1.91 2.34
C TRP A 35 -1.94 -3.43 2.47
N LEU A 36 -2.54 -4.12 1.50
CA LEU A 36 -2.41 -5.56 1.36
C LEU A 36 -1.63 -5.88 0.09
N VAL A 37 -0.58 -6.68 0.22
CA VAL A 37 0.09 -7.32 -0.91
C VAL A 37 -0.33 -8.78 -0.94
N CYS A 38 -1.11 -9.16 -1.95
CA CYS A 38 -1.66 -10.49 -2.09
C CYS A 38 -0.99 -11.28 -3.22
N ALA A 39 -1.50 -12.49 -3.48
CA ALA A 39 -1.03 -13.37 -4.55
C ALA A 39 -0.78 -12.61 -5.87
N ASN A 40 0.27 -13.02 -6.58
CA ASN A 40 0.74 -12.37 -7.82
C ASN A 40 1.14 -10.90 -7.65
N GLN A 41 1.61 -10.51 -6.45
CA GLN A 41 2.05 -9.14 -6.12
C GLN A 41 0.96 -8.09 -6.35
N GLN A 42 -0.31 -8.47 -6.18
CA GLN A 42 -1.42 -7.54 -6.31
C GLN A 42 -1.51 -6.64 -5.08
N LEU A 43 -1.60 -5.33 -5.31
CA LEU A 43 -1.69 -4.34 -4.25
C LEU A 43 -3.14 -3.89 -4.06
N PHE A 44 -3.61 -3.91 -2.81
CA PHE A 44 -4.94 -3.46 -2.41
C PHE A 44 -4.88 -2.50 -1.24
N VAL A 45 -5.88 -1.64 -1.13
CA VAL A 45 -6.09 -0.80 0.06
C VAL A 45 -6.62 -1.69 1.20
N ASN A 46 -5.98 -1.70 2.37
CA ASN A 46 -6.52 -2.42 3.54
C ASN A 46 -7.64 -1.61 4.22
N LEU A 47 -8.89 -2.01 4.06
CA LEU A 47 -10.01 -1.29 4.71
C LEU A 47 -10.16 -1.61 6.21
N GLY A 48 -9.49 -2.64 6.71
CA GLY A 48 -9.52 -3.08 8.11
C GLY A 48 -8.39 -2.50 8.97
N ALA A 49 -8.18 -3.11 10.13
CA ALA A 49 -7.04 -2.82 11.00
C ALA A 49 -5.78 -3.50 10.46
N TYR A 50 -4.66 -2.78 10.52
CA TYR A 50 -3.34 -3.30 10.12
C TYR A 50 -2.94 -4.48 11.02
N ASP A 51 -2.41 -5.54 10.42
CA ASP A 51 -1.94 -6.76 11.12
C ASP A 51 -3.03 -7.47 11.94
N TYR A 52 -4.30 -7.29 11.57
CA TYR A 52 -5.43 -7.93 12.23
C TYR A 52 -6.35 -8.59 11.20
N MET A 53 -6.52 -9.91 11.36
CA MET A 53 -7.32 -10.73 10.44
C MET A 53 -6.91 -10.55 8.97
N THR A 54 -5.61 -10.38 8.72
CA THR A 54 -5.04 -10.31 7.37
C THR A 54 -5.52 -11.50 6.55
N PRO A 55 -6.13 -11.29 5.36
CA PRO A 55 -6.65 -12.38 4.56
C PRO A 55 -5.57 -13.41 4.22
N VAL A 56 -5.93 -14.69 4.23
CA VAL A 56 -5.02 -15.78 3.84
C VAL A 56 -4.50 -15.53 2.43
N GLY A 57 -3.17 -15.54 2.29
CA GLY A 57 -2.50 -15.26 1.01
C GLY A 57 -2.22 -13.78 0.75
N CYS A 58 -2.44 -12.92 1.74
CA CYS A 58 -2.01 -11.51 1.73
C CYS A 58 -1.04 -11.23 2.88
N ALA A 59 -0.16 -10.27 2.67
CA ALA A 59 0.66 -9.62 3.69
C ALA A 59 0.14 -8.20 3.93
N ASP A 60 0.08 -7.79 5.19
CA ASP A 60 -0.14 -6.40 5.57
C ASP A 60 1.16 -5.61 5.47
N GLU A 61 1.11 -4.46 4.82
CA GLU A 61 2.28 -3.66 4.51
C GLU A 61 2.00 -2.16 4.68
N THR A 62 3.07 -1.42 4.96
CA THR A 62 3.12 0.04 4.78
C THR A 62 4.10 0.37 3.65
N ILE A 63 3.74 1.29 2.76
CA ILE A 63 4.57 1.65 1.61
C ILE A 63 5.32 2.94 1.92
N HIS A 64 6.64 2.88 1.83
CA HIS A 64 7.54 4.00 2.12
C HIS A 64 8.37 4.37 0.89
N TYR A 65 8.63 5.66 0.66
CA TYR A 65 9.54 6.07 -0.40
C TYR A 65 10.98 5.65 -0.04
N TYR A 66 11.72 5.17 -1.03
CA TYR A 66 13.15 4.89 -0.91
C TYR A 66 13.95 6.05 -1.54
N ASN A 67 14.88 6.64 -0.78
CA ASN A 67 15.70 7.78 -1.23
C ASN A 67 17.16 7.42 -1.55
N GLY A 68 17.52 6.13 -1.55
CA GLY A 68 18.86 5.72 -1.96
C GLY A 68 19.07 5.94 -3.46
N ALA A 69 20.30 6.26 -3.84
CA ALA A 69 20.68 6.50 -5.24
C ALA A 69 20.48 5.26 -6.14
N THR A 70 20.54 4.06 -5.54
CA THR A 70 20.37 2.77 -6.22
C THR A 70 19.61 1.83 -5.31
N ALA A 71 18.56 1.17 -5.83
CA ALA A 71 17.90 0.10 -5.11
C ALA A 71 18.87 -1.08 -4.91
N VAL A 72 19.08 -1.48 -3.66
CA VAL A 72 19.92 -2.64 -3.32
C VAL A 72 19.05 -3.88 -3.17
N ASP A 73 19.56 -5.04 -3.60
CA ASP A 73 18.85 -6.31 -3.39
C ASP A 73 18.82 -6.65 -1.90
N LYS A 74 17.67 -7.15 -1.41
CA LYS A 74 17.44 -7.43 0.01
C LYS A 74 18.34 -8.54 0.59
N ARG A 75 19.13 -9.22 -0.24
CA ARG A 75 19.99 -10.35 0.16
C ARG A 75 21.31 -9.96 0.80
N GLU A 76 21.72 -8.69 0.72
CA GLU A 76 23.01 -8.24 1.26
C GLU A 76 22.92 -7.71 2.71
N VAL A 77 21.72 -7.66 3.28
CA VAL A 77 21.51 -7.22 4.67
C VAL A 77 20.99 -8.39 5.50
N ARG A 78 21.88 -9.35 5.79
CA ARG A 78 21.65 -10.34 6.85
C ARG A 78 22.92 -10.61 7.63
#